data_AF-A0A1B6Z405-F1
#
_entry.id   AF-A0A1B6Z405-F1
#
_cell.length_a   1.000
_cell.length_b   1.000
_cell.length_c   1.000
_cell.angle_alpha   90.00
_cell.angle_beta   90.00
_cell.angle_gamma   90.00
#
_symmetry.space_group_name_H-M   'P 1'
#
loop_
_entity.id
_entity.type
_entity.pdbx_description
1 polymer ?
#
loop_
_entity_poly.entity_id
_entity_poly.type
_entity_poly.pdbx_seq_one_letter_code
_entity_poly.pdbx_strand_id
1 'polypeptide(L)'
;MPHFVIPLRKTRLVLLMCLCCNILVSPASAEEKVISEISKNGYNVINHLNRSSVSELTALDAQKIKRAILANAIVDDGEALLLKYLLAGQSFTIKSNRSGSNDLSFNKSVSDSAKTILRTVTSASFDDPMEEQWMRGDEADLKQLIEIYGGSTPDRRRLLIMIGKPLKDAMLLGEFKDQETKMKSVMARWMAKLSKLRGPDYNIFKKMLFEAAVIVDRRNSLSSNKSGDKTNCKMSDGGVPDYIYRHLMPDNCH
;
A
#
# COMPACT_ATOMS: atom_id res chain seq x y z
N MET A 1 -48.61 31.49 62.03
CA MET A 1 -47.76 30.88 63.09
C MET A 1 -48.64 29.93 63.89
N PRO A 2 -48.21 28.71 64.28
CA PRO A 2 -46.85 28.22 64.42
C PRO A 2 -46.48 27.01 63.54
N HIS A 3 -45.17 26.78 63.49
CA HIS A 3 -44.48 25.65 62.89
C HIS A 3 -44.78 24.34 63.63
N PHE A 4 -44.98 23.25 62.89
CA PHE A 4 -44.86 21.89 63.44
C PHE A 4 -43.65 21.19 62.84
N VAL A 5 -42.63 21.08 63.69
CA VAL A 5 -41.42 20.28 63.54
C VAL A 5 -41.79 18.83 63.84
N ILE A 6 -41.55 17.92 62.89
CA ILE A 6 -41.64 16.47 63.14
C ILE A 6 -40.22 15.94 63.44
N PRO A 7 -40.00 15.24 64.56
CA PRO A 7 -38.69 14.83 65.02
C PRO A 7 -38.16 13.58 64.31
N LEU A 8 -36.86 13.61 64.00
CA LEU A 8 -36.05 12.45 63.64
C LEU A 8 -35.98 11.47 64.82
N ARG A 9 -36.58 10.28 64.68
CA ARG A 9 -36.30 9.12 65.54
C ARG A 9 -35.92 7.89 64.72
N LYS A 10 -34.66 7.51 64.91
CA LYS A 10 -34.06 6.17 64.90
C LYS A 10 -35.03 5.01 64.60
N THR A 11 -34.84 4.39 63.45
CA THR A 11 -35.02 2.94 63.26
C THR A 11 -33.68 2.34 62.87
N ARG A 12 -33.17 1.48 63.76
CA ARG A 12 -32.02 0.63 63.51
C ARG A 12 -32.49 -0.56 62.66
N LEU A 13 -31.69 -0.85 61.63
CA LEU A 13 -31.19 -2.17 61.26
C LEU A 13 -32.21 -3.25 60.86
N VAL A 14 -32.27 -3.56 59.56
CA VAL A 14 -32.18 -4.96 59.10
C VAL A 14 -31.29 -5.02 57.85
N LEU A 15 -30.19 -5.73 58.03
CA LEU A 15 -29.29 -6.24 57.02
C LEU A 15 -30.03 -7.30 56.20
N LEU A 16 -30.16 -7.15 54.89
CA LEU A 16 -30.34 -8.29 54.00
C LEU A 16 -29.54 -8.05 52.71
N MET A 17 -28.36 -8.65 52.68
CA MET A 17 -27.66 -8.92 51.43
C MET A 17 -28.53 -9.86 50.59
N CYS A 18 -28.76 -9.52 49.33
CA CYS A 18 -28.82 -10.52 48.29
C CYS A 18 -28.47 -9.91 46.94
N LEU A 19 -27.28 -10.30 46.48
CA LEU A 19 -26.93 -10.63 45.10
C LEU A 19 -27.27 -9.58 44.03
N CYS A 20 -26.22 -8.84 43.67
CA CYS A 20 -25.69 -8.76 42.30
C CYS A 20 -26.59 -9.33 41.18
N CYS A 21 -27.65 -8.60 40.81
CA CYS A 21 -28.11 -8.61 39.43
C CYS A 21 -27.20 -7.66 38.63
N ASN A 22 -25.90 -7.97 38.59
CA ASN A 22 -25.13 -7.66 37.41
C ASN A 22 -25.75 -8.52 36.33
N ILE A 23 -26.63 -7.89 35.54
CA ILE A 23 -27.01 -8.41 34.25
C ILE A 23 -25.68 -8.59 33.51
N LEU A 24 -25.18 -9.82 33.55
CA LEU A 24 -24.24 -10.38 32.60
C LEU A 24 -24.96 -10.30 31.24
N VAL A 25 -25.02 -9.09 30.69
CA VAL A 25 -24.85 -8.93 29.27
C VAL A 25 -23.44 -9.42 29.05
N SER A 26 -23.29 -10.73 28.83
CA SER A 26 -22.13 -11.24 28.12
C SER A 26 -21.96 -10.30 26.94
N PRO A 27 -20.87 -9.52 26.84
CA PRO A 27 -20.65 -8.76 25.63
C PRO A 27 -20.76 -9.78 24.52
N ALA A 28 -21.75 -9.59 23.65
CA ALA A 28 -21.92 -10.41 22.45
C ALA A 28 -20.51 -10.56 21.89
N SER A 29 -20.01 -11.80 21.88
CA SER A 29 -18.65 -12.13 21.45
C SER A 29 -18.42 -11.30 20.20
N ALA A 30 -17.57 -10.27 20.33
CA ALA A 30 -17.34 -9.33 19.25
C ALA A 30 -16.79 -10.18 18.13
N GLU A 31 -17.63 -10.43 17.13
CA GLU A 31 -17.38 -11.35 16.03
C GLU A 31 -15.96 -11.09 15.53
N GLU A 32 -15.06 -12.02 15.83
CA GLU A 32 -13.64 -11.82 15.59
C GLU A 32 -13.45 -11.62 14.10
N LYS A 33 -13.06 -10.40 13.72
CA LYS A 33 -12.91 -10.06 12.30
C LYS A 33 -11.63 -10.73 11.81
N VAL A 34 -11.80 -11.77 10.99
CA VAL A 34 -10.69 -12.58 10.49
C VAL A 34 -10.35 -12.17 9.06
N ILE A 35 -9.06 -11.99 8.80
CA ILE A 35 -8.51 -11.82 7.46
C ILE A 35 -7.72 -13.08 7.10
N SER A 36 -8.22 -13.80 6.10
CA SER A 36 -7.73 -15.14 5.73
C SER A 36 -6.40 -15.12 4.99
N GLU A 37 -6.14 -14.07 4.23
CA GLU A 37 -4.96 -13.92 3.37
C GLU A 37 -4.70 -12.43 3.16
N ILE A 38 -3.45 -12.01 3.17
CA ILE A 38 -2.99 -10.67 2.75
C ILE A 38 -1.61 -10.80 2.12
N SER A 39 -1.21 -9.81 1.33
CA SER A 39 0.14 -9.74 0.80
C SER A 39 1.24 -9.84 1.87
N LYS A 40 2.41 -10.37 1.47
CA LYS A 40 3.60 -10.45 2.32
C LYS A 40 4.02 -9.06 2.84
N ASN A 41 3.89 -8.01 2.02
CA ASN A 41 4.27 -6.66 2.38
C ASN A 41 3.31 -6.06 3.42
N GLY A 42 2.00 -6.21 3.21
CA GLY A 42 0.96 -5.82 4.17
C GLY A 42 1.16 -6.53 5.51
N TYR A 43 1.34 -7.86 5.48
CA TYR A 43 1.58 -8.66 6.68
C TYR A 43 2.80 -8.18 7.47
N ASN A 44 3.93 -7.98 6.80
CA ASN A 44 5.16 -7.58 7.47
C ASN A 44 5.04 -6.21 8.12
N VAL A 45 4.39 -5.24 7.46
CA VAL A 45 4.15 -3.92 8.05
C VAL A 45 3.21 -4.01 9.24
N ILE A 46 2.11 -4.76 9.14
CA ILE A 46 1.16 -4.89 10.25
C ILE A 46 1.78 -5.61 11.45
N ASN A 47 2.55 -6.68 11.22
CA ASN A 47 3.29 -7.38 12.26
C ASN A 47 4.32 -6.45 12.94
N HIS A 48 5.06 -5.66 12.15
CA HIS A 48 5.98 -4.66 12.69
C HIS A 48 5.26 -3.60 13.54
N LEU A 49 4.15 -3.06 13.03
CA LEU A 49 3.36 -2.06 13.75
C LEU A 49 2.76 -2.64 15.03
N ASN A 50 2.35 -3.90 15.03
CA ASN A 50 1.80 -4.57 16.20
C ASN A 50 2.83 -4.67 17.34
N ARG A 51 4.09 -4.94 17.01
CA ARG A 51 5.21 -5.05 17.97
C ARG A 51 5.70 -3.71 18.53
N SER A 52 5.32 -2.60 17.92
CA SER A 52 5.66 -1.26 18.42
C SER A 52 5.04 -1.03 19.81
N SER A 53 5.73 -0.29 20.68
CA SER A 53 5.19 0.11 22.00
C SER A 53 4.11 1.20 21.91
N VAL A 54 3.95 1.84 20.74
CA VAL A 54 2.94 2.88 20.53
C VAL A 54 1.55 2.26 20.44
N SER A 55 0.63 2.72 21.29
CA SER A 55 -0.75 2.19 21.40
C SER A 55 -1.67 2.61 20.25
N GLU A 56 -1.36 3.72 19.58
CA GLU A 56 -2.14 4.30 18.49
C GLU A 56 -1.35 4.35 17.17
N LEU A 57 -2.02 4.04 16.06
CA LEU A 57 -1.51 4.12 14.70
C LEU A 57 -1.43 5.59 14.25
N THR A 58 -0.22 6.07 14.04
CA THR A 58 0.06 7.46 13.65
C THR A 58 -0.06 7.68 12.14
N ALA A 59 -0.08 8.94 11.69
CA ALA A 59 -0.02 9.29 10.27
C ALA A 59 1.20 8.67 9.54
N LEU A 60 2.35 8.61 10.21
CA LEU A 60 3.58 8.04 9.65
C LEU A 60 3.46 6.52 9.48
N ASP A 61 2.77 5.85 10.39
CA ASP A 61 2.48 4.42 10.28
C ASP A 61 1.45 4.13 9.18
N ALA A 62 0.43 4.99 9.03
CA ALA A 62 -0.49 4.93 7.89
C ALA A 62 0.21 5.10 6.54
N GLN A 63 1.25 5.93 6.45
CA GLN A 63 2.08 6.03 5.24
C GLN A 63 2.86 4.74 4.96
N LYS A 64 3.33 4.01 5.99
CA LYS A 64 3.96 2.69 5.81
C LYS A 64 2.96 1.68 5.29
N ILE A 65 1.75 1.65 5.84
CA ILE A 65 0.65 0.77 5.39
C ILE A 65 0.30 1.09 3.94
N LYS A 66 0.06 2.36 3.62
CA LYS A 66 -0.19 2.82 2.24
C LYS A 66 0.90 2.36 1.28
N ARG A 67 2.17 2.57 1.63
CA ARG A 67 3.30 2.12 0.79
C ARG A 67 3.35 0.61 0.64
N ALA A 68 3.03 -0.15 1.69
CA ALA A 68 3.08 -1.61 1.66
C ALA A 68 1.95 -2.24 0.84
N ILE A 69 0.72 -1.73 1.00
CA ILE A 69 -0.44 -2.16 0.20
C ILE A 69 -0.21 -1.77 -1.26
N LEU A 70 0.14 -0.51 -1.52
CA LEU A 70 0.41 -0.04 -2.90
C LEU A 70 1.70 -0.63 -3.48
N ALA A 71 2.59 -1.24 -2.68
CA ALA A 71 3.76 -1.94 -3.21
C ALA A 71 3.36 -3.19 -4.00
N ASN A 72 2.19 -3.78 -3.72
CA ASN A 72 1.67 -4.93 -4.48
C ASN A 72 0.79 -4.50 -5.66
N ALA A 73 0.65 -3.20 -5.89
CA ALA A 73 -0.13 -2.59 -6.96
C ALA A 73 -1.66 -2.73 -6.79
N ILE A 74 -2.14 -3.92 -6.45
CA ILE A 74 -3.54 -4.21 -6.11
C ILE A 74 -3.71 -4.17 -4.61
N VAL A 75 -4.81 -3.58 -4.15
CA VAL A 75 -5.37 -3.86 -2.83
C VAL A 75 -6.07 -5.21 -2.92
N ASP A 76 -5.44 -6.29 -2.45
CA ASP A 76 -6.10 -7.61 -2.42
C ASP A 76 -7.33 -7.61 -1.48
N ASP A 77 -8.23 -8.59 -1.62
CA ASP A 77 -9.46 -8.65 -0.80
C ASP A 77 -9.18 -8.59 0.71
N GLY A 78 -8.05 -9.17 1.12
CA GLY A 78 -7.57 -9.11 2.50
C GLY A 78 -7.06 -7.74 2.91
N GLU A 79 -6.35 -7.03 2.04
CA GLU A 79 -5.91 -5.66 2.23
C GLU A 79 -7.10 -4.69 2.21
N ALA A 80 -8.14 -4.97 1.43
CA ALA A 80 -9.40 -4.22 1.45
C ALA A 80 -10.13 -4.40 2.79
N LEU A 81 -10.22 -5.63 3.30
CA LEU A 81 -10.74 -5.92 4.63
C LEU A 81 -9.89 -5.28 5.73
N LEU A 82 -8.57 -5.34 5.60
CA LEU A 82 -7.62 -4.69 6.51
C LEU A 82 -7.89 -3.19 6.58
N LEU A 83 -7.96 -2.51 5.43
CA LEU A 83 -8.26 -1.08 5.36
C LEU A 83 -9.63 -0.77 5.97
N LYS A 84 -10.65 -1.58 5.67
CA LYS A 84 -11.99 -1.45 6.27
C LYS A 84 -11.95 -1.51 7.79
N TYR A 85 -11.27 -2.50 8.37
CA TYR A 85 -11.19 -2.66 9.82
C TYR A 85 -10.37 -1.56 10.48
N LEU A 86 -9.24 -1.17 9.89
CA LEU A 86 -8.44 -0.04 10.37
C LEU A 86 -9.24 1.28 10.35
N LEU A 87 -9.97 1.56 9.27
CA LEU A 87 -10.79 2.75 9.14
C LEU A 87 -11.96 2.77 10.13
N ALA A 88 -12.53 1.61 10.43
CA ALA A 88 -13.58 1.43 11.43
C ALA A 88 -13.06 1.40 12.88
N GLY A 89 -11.73 1.37 13.09
CA GLY A 89 -11.13 1.23 14.42
C GLY A 89 -11.42 -0.13 15.07
N GLN A 90 -11.67 -1.17 14.25
CA GLN A 90 -12.00 -2.51 14.71
C GLN A 90 -10.73 -3.35 14.91
N SER A 91 -10.74 -4.19 15.94
CA SER A 91 -9.71 -5.23 16.11
C SER A 91 -9.95 -6.35 15.10
N PHE A 92 -8.86 -6.95 14.60
CA PHE A 92 -8.92 -8.04 13.64
C PHE A 92 -7.74 -9.01 13.82
N THR A 93 -7.91 -10.23 13.31
CA THR A 93 -6.88 -11.27 13.32
C THR A 93 -6.54 -11.67 11.88
N ILE A 94 -5.26 -11.65 11.53
CA ILE A 94 -4.78 -12.14 10.24
C ILE A 94 -4.30 -13.59 10.41
N LYS A 95 -4.91 -14.51 9.66
CA LYS A 95 -4.56 -15.92 9.70
C LYS A 95 -3.15 -16.14 9.13
N SER A 96 -2.40 -16.98 9.82
CA SER A 96 -1.10 -17.42 9.34
C SER A 96 -1.26 -18.62 8.40
N ASN A 97 -1.09 -18.40 7.10
CA ASN A 97 -0.99 -19.48 6.11
C ASN A 97 0.41 -20.13 6.07
N ARG A 98 1.33 -19.74 6.98
CA ARG A 98 2.69 -20.28 7.04
C ARG A 98 2.80 -21.32 8.15
N SER A 99 3.37 -22.47 7.80
CA SER A 99 3.66 -23.54 8.76
C SER A 99 4.52 -23.01 9.91
N GLY A 100 3.99 -23.07 11.13
CA GLY A 100 4.70 -22.72 12.36
C GLY A 100 4.65 -21.24 12.78
N SER A 101 3.86 -20.38 12.13
CA SER A 101 3.55 -19.04 12.69
C SER A 101 2.14 -18.96 13.25
N ASN A 102 2.02 -18.21 14.35
CA ASN A 102 0.76 -17.91 15.00
C ASN A 102 0.00 -16.84 14.22
N ASP A 103 -1.33 -16.85 14.36
CA ASP A 103 -2.20 -15.80 13.86
C ASP A 103 -1.81 -14.44 14.47
N LEU A 104 -1.94 -13.39 13.68
CA LEU A 104 -1.56 -12.03 14.06
C LEU A 104 -2.81 -11.23 14.44
N SER A 105 -3.04 -11.06 15.74
CA SER A 105 -4.10 -10.18 16.24
C SER A 105 -3.62 -8.72 16.32
N PHE A 106 -4.37 -7.82 15.71
CA PHE A 106 -4.14 -6.38 15.69
C PHE A 106 -5.26 -5.66 16.44
N ASN A 107 -4.91 -4.89 17.48
CA ASN A 107 -5.87 -4.26 18.40
C ASN A 107 -5.59 -2.78 18.68
N LYS A 108 -4.71 -2.14 17.91
CA LYS A 108 -4.33 -0.74 18.12
C LYS A 108 -5.39 0.22 17.60
N SER A 109 -5.60 1.32 18.32
CA SER A 109 -6.45 2.41 17.84
C SER A 109 -5.80 3.11 16.64
N VAL A 110 -6.61 3.78 15.81
CA VAL A 110 -6.14 4.50 14.62
C VAL A 110 -6.50 5.97 14.77
N SER A 111 -5.48 6.84 14.78
CA SER A 111 -5.68 8.29 14.86
C SER A 111 -6.46 8.83 13.65
N ASP A 112 -7.16 9.95 13.79
CA ASP A 112 -7.93 10.53 12.68
C ASP A 112 -7.04 11.00 11.51
N SER A 113 -5.82 11.44 11.82
CA SER A 113 -4.79 11.75 10.80
C SER A 113 -4.38 10.51 10.00
N ALA A 114 -4.23 9.35 10.66
CA ALA A 114 -3.98 8.07 10.01
C ALA A 114 -5.17 7.62 9.15
N LYS A 115 -6.41 7.73 9.66
CA LYS A 115 -7.62 7.39 8.90
C LYS A 115 -7.71 8.20 7.60
N THR A 116 -7.39 9.49 7.65
CA THR A 116 -7.39 10.36 6.45
C THR A 116 -6.46 9.82 5.37
N ILE A 117 -5.24 9.40 5.75
CA ILE A 117 -4.26 8.81 4.82
C ILE A 117 -4.74 7.45 4.30
N LEU A 118 -5.26 6.59 5.17
CA LEU A 118 -5.73 5.25 4.80
C LEU A 118 -6.94 5.31 3.84
N ARG A 119 -7.82 6.31 3.96
CA ARG A 119 -8.93 6.53 3.00
C ARG A 119 -8.42 6.77 1.59
N THR A 120 -7.25 7.40 1.43
CA THR A 120 -6.63 7.60 0.10
C THR A 120 -6.15 6.31 -0.55
N VAL A 121 -6.09 5.20 0.20
CA VAL A 121 -5.76 3.87 -0.32
C VAL A 121 -7.02 3.20 -0.89
N THR A 122 -8.17 3.39 -0.24
CA THR A 122 -9.49 2.89 -0.70
C THR A 122 -10.11 3.74 -1.80
N SER A 123 -9.78 5.04 -1.86
CA SER A 123 -10.28 5.99 -2.86
C SER A 123 -9.29 6.19 -4.01
N ALA A 124 -8.83 5.10 -4.61
CA ALA A 124 -8.12 5.20 -5.88
C ALA A 124 -9.14 5.50 -6.99
N SER A 125 -9.72 6.70 -6.96
CA SER A 125 -10.46 7.28 -8.07
C SER A 125 -9.41 7.68 -9.10
N PHE A 126 -9.04 6.73 -9.95
CA PHE A 126 -8.24 7.06 -11.10
C PHE A 126 -9.19 7.74 -12.10
N ASP A 127 -8.89 8.99 -12.45
CA ASP A 127 -9.64 9.72 -13.48
C ASP A 127 -9.43 9.08 -14.88
N ASP A 128 -8.40 8.23 -15.01
CA ASP A 128 -8.03 7.53 -16.23
C ASP A 128 -8.16 6.01 -16.05
N PRO A 129 -9.05 5.34 -16.80
CA PRO A 129 -9.19 3.87 -16.78
C PRO A 129 -7.88 3.13 -17.07
N MET A 130 -6.99 3.69 -17.90
CA MET A 130 -5.70 3.07 -18.17
C MET A 130 -4.77 3.17 -16.96
N GLU A 131 -4.86 4.26 -16.19
CA GLU A 131 -4.12 4.43 -14.94
C GLU A 131 -4.65 3.49 -13.88
N GLU A 132 -5.97 3.30 -13.80
CA GLU A 132 -6.59 2.29 -12.93
C GLU A 132 -6.07 0.88 -13.24
N GLN A 133 -6.21 0.45 -14.50
CA GLN A 133 -5.77 -0.87 -14.97
C GLN A 133 -4.28 -1.08 -14.71
N TRP A 134 -3.47 -0.05 -14.98
CA TRP A 134 -2.05 -0.09 -14.71
C TRP A 134 -1.77 -0.25 -13.23
N MET A 135 -2.48 0.52 -12.40
CA MET A 135 -2.25 0.55 -10.96
C MET A 135 -2.69 -0.74 -10.30
N ARG A 136 -3.86 -1.28 -10.64
CA ARG A 136 -4.26 -2.64 -10.27
C ARG A 136 -3.21 -3.63 -10.77
N GLY A 137 -3.08 -3.85 -12.07
CA GLY A 137 -2.09 -4.79 -12.59
C GLY A 137 -2.39 -6.23 -12.19
N ASP A 138 -3.66 -6.62 -12.26
CA ASP A 138 -4.04 -8.03 -12.37
C ASP A 138 -3.77 -8.55 -13.79
N GLU A 139 -3.85 -9.87 -13.98
CA GLU A 139 -3.50 -10.47 -15.27
C GLU A 139 -4.40 -9.96 -16.42
N ALA A 140 -5.69 -9.74 -16.15
CA ALA A 140 -6.66 -9.31 -17.16
C ALA A 140 -6.42 -7.86 -17.60
N ASP A 141 -6.18 -6.96 -16.64
CA ASP A 141 -5.86 -5.56 -16.87
C ASP A 141 -4.55 -5.41 -17.63
N LEU A 142 -3.51 -6.16 -17.24
CA LEU A 142 -2.22 -6.12 -17.92
C LEU A 142 -2.34 -6.60 -19.38
N LYS A 143 -3.20 -7.59 -19.65
CA LYS A 143 -3.52 -8.05 -21.02
C LYS A 143 -4.25 -6.98 -21.84
N GLN A 144 -5.22 -6.28 -21.27
CA GLN A 144 -5.88 -5.16 -21.95
C GLN A 144 -4.91 -4.02 -22.27
N LEU A 145 -3.99 -3.71 -21.36
CA LEU A 145 -2.94 -2.71 -21.62
C LEU A 145 -1.96 -3.16 -22.72
N ILE A 146 -1.70 -4.46 -22.87
CA ILE A 146 -0.89 -5.00 -23.97
C ILE A 146 -1.57 -4.77 -25.32
N GLU A 147 -2.89 -4.97 -25.40
CA GLU A 147 -3.65 -4.69 -26.62
C GLU A 147 -3.54 -3.20 -26.99
N ILE A 148 -3.66 -2.31 -26.00
CA ILE A 148 -3.49 -0.85 -26.20
C ILE A 148 -2.05 -0.52 -26.64
N TYR A 149 -1.04 -1.18 -26.08
CA TYR A 149 0.36 -0.98 -26.47
C TYR A 149 0.63 -1.34 -27.93
N GLY A 150 -0.04 -2.38 -28.44
CA GLY A 150 -0.04 -2.76 -29.86
C GLY A 150 -1.03 -1.96 -30.73
N GLY A 151 -1.89 -1.15 -30.11
CA GLY A 151 -2.97 -0.39 -30.74
C GLY A 151 -2.53 0.95 -31.33
N SER A 152 -3.38 1.97 -31.20
CA SER A 152 -3.16 3.28 -31.82
C SER A 152 -1.92 4.00 -31.27
N THR A 153 -1.22 4.75 -32.12
CA THR A 153 -0.04 5.53 -31.70
C THR A 153 -0.32 6.51 -30.54
N PRO A 154 -1.46 7.23 -30.50
CA PRO A 154 -1.82 8.07 -29.37
C PRO A 154 -1.97 7.31 -28.05
N ASP A 155 -2.68 6.18 -28.04
CA ASP A 155 -2.95 5.42 -26.81
C ASP A 155 -1.68 4.74 -26.30
N ARG A 156 -0.88 4.18 -27.21
CA ARG A 156 0.46 3.67 -26.90
C ARG A 156 1.34 4.75 -26.28
N ARG A 157 1.35 5.98 -26.84
CA ARG A 157 2.12 7.10 -26.27
C ARG A 157 1.60 7.51 -24.90
N ARG A 158 0.28 7.55 -24.70
CA ARG A 158 -0.35 7.84 -23.40
C ARG A 158 0.06 6.81 -22.36
N LEU A 159 -0.02 5.52 -22.71
CA LEU A 159 0.40 4.41 -21.86
C LEU A 159 1.87 4.53 -21.44
N LEU A 160 2.77 4.78 -22.40
CA LEU A 160 4.19 4.97 -22.13
C LEU A 160 4.49 6.17 -21.21
N ILE A 161 3.73 7.27 -21.34
CA ILE A 161 3.86 8.44 -20.46
C ILE A 161 3.38 8.13 -19.05
N MET A 162 2.24 7.46 -18.93
CA MET A 162 1.63 7.09 -17.65
C MET A 162 2.56 6.14 -16.87
N ILE A 163 3.10 5.12 -17.54
CA ILE A 163 4.12 4.24 -16.97
C ILE A 163 5.38 5.04 -16.63
N GLY A 164 5.88 5.89 -17.54
CA GLY A 164 7.12 6.65 -17.31
C GLY A 164 7.05 7.71 -16.21
N LYS A 165 5.86 8.22 -15.86
CA LYS A 165 5.71 9.35 -14.91
C LYS A 165 6.33 9.07 -13.53
N PRO A 166 6.04 7.94 -12.85
CA PRO A 166 6.71 7.59 -11.59
C PRO A 166 8.24 7.52 -11.67
N LEU A 167 8.81 7.10 -12.80
CA LEU A 167 10.26 7.11 -12.98
C LEU A 167 10.80 8.54 -13.10
N LYS A 168 10.11 9.38 -13.89
CA LYS A 168 10.47 10.79 -14.02
C LYS A 168 10.44 11.48 -12.66
N ASP A 169 9.38 11.27 -11.88
CA ASP A 169 9.23 11.87 -10.55
C ASP A 169 10.34 11.42 -9.59
N ALA A 170 10.80 10.16 -9.70
CA ALA A 170 11.95 9.65 -8.93
C ALA A 170 13.28 10.33 -9.33
N MET A 171 13.43 10.76 -10.58
CA MET A 171 14.63 11.44 -11.08
C MET A 171 14.69 12.95 -10.78
N LEU A 172 13.57 13.57 -10.39
CA LEU A 172 13.48 15.03 -10.28
C LEU A 172 14.00 15.59 -8.93
N LEU A 173 14.28 14.75 -7.93
CA LEU A 173 14.57 15.21 -6.56
C LEU A 173 15.61 14.35 -5.82
N GLY A 174 16.71 14.99 -5.39
CA GLY A 174 17.70 14.43 -4.47
C GLY A 174 19.09 14.23 -5.08
N GLU A 175 20.02 13.70 -4.29
CA GLU A 175 21.35 13.28 -4.76
C GLU A 175 21.25 12.06 -5.69
N PHE A 176 22.23 11.87 -6.58
CA PHE A 176 22.25 10.77 -7.56
C PHE A 176 21.97 9.38 -6.93
N LYS A 177 22.57 9.09 -5.79
CA LYS A 177 22.39 7.80 -5.08
C LYS A 177 20.96 7.59 -4.56
N ASP A 178 20.32 8.67 -4.11
CA ASP A 178 18.93 8.65 -3.66
C ASP A 178 17.97 8.50 -4.86
N GLN A 179 18.24 9.20 -5.96
CA GLN A 179 17.50 9.05 -7.23
C GLN A 179 17.59 7.61 -7.75
N GLU A 180 18.80 7.03 -7.79
CA GLU A 180 19.02 5.65 -8.24
C GLU A 180 18.24 4.66 -7.36
N THR A 181 18.24 4.85 -6.04
CA THR A 181 17.50 4.00 -5.10
C THR A 181 15.98 4.09 -5.32
N LYS A 182 15.45 5.29 -5.56
CA LYS A 182 14.03 5.50 -5.87
C LYS A 182 13.64 4.87 -7.21
N MET A 183 14.47 5.01 -8.24
CA MET A 183 14.26 4.37 -9.54
C MET A 183 14.23 2.85 -9.40
N LYS A 184 15.19 2.25 -8.69
CA LYS A 184 15.21 0.81 -8.38
C LYS A 184 13.92 0.34 -7.72
N SER A 185 13.43 1.10 -6.75
CA SER A 185 12.16 0.80 -6.08
C SER A 185 10.96 0.85 -7.02
N VAL A 186 10.90 1.85 -7.92
CA VAL A 186 9.85 1.93 -8.95
C VAL A 186 9.90 0.73 -9.89
N MET A 187 11.08 0.41 -10.43
CA MET A 187 11.26 -0.70 -11.37
C MET A 187 10.95 -2.05 -10.73
N ALA A 188 11.40 -2.29 -9.50
CA ALA A 188 11.10 -3.52 -8.77
C ALA A 188 9.58 -3.71 -8.57
N ARG A 189 8.85 -2.64 -8.28
CA ARG A 189 7.37 -2.69 -8.18
C ARG A 189 6.73 -3.08 -9.50
N TRP A 190 7.19 -2.54 -10.63
CA TRP A 190 6.65 -2.91 -11.94
C TRP A 190 6.97 -4.35 -12.31
N MET A 191 8.21 -4.78 -12.10
CA MET A 191 8.62 -6.17 -12.35
C MET A 191 7.84 -7.16 -11.50
N ALA A 192 7.47 -6.80 -10.26
CA ALA A 192 6.59 -7.61 -9.42
C ALA A 192 5.19 -7.78 -10.05
N LYS A 193 4.63 -6.75 -10.71
CA LYS A 193 3.37 -6.88 -11.45
C LYS A 193 3.50 -7.89 -12.61
N LEU A 194 4.67 -7.91 -13.27
CA LEU A 194 4.92 -8.79 -14.42
C LEU A 194 5.07 -10.26 -14.04
N SER A 195 5.38 -10.57 -12.78
CA SER A 195 5.53 -11.96 -12.31
C SER A 195 4.26 -12.82 -12.52
N LYS A 196 3.11 -12.17 -12.75
CA LYS A 196 1.83 -12.81 -13.06
C LYS A 196 1.69 -13.19 -14.54
N LEU A 197 2.44 -12.55 -15.43
CA LEU A 197 2.42 -12.80 -16.87
C LEU A 197 3.41 -13.89 -17.25
N ARG A 198 3.14 -14.61 -18.34
CA ARG A 198 4.06 -15.61 -18.91
C ARG A 198 4.17 -15.48 -20.42
N GLY A 199 5.28 -15.96 -20.97
CA GLY A 199 5.47 -16.07 -22.42
C GLY A 199 5.43 -14.71 -23.14
N PRO A 200 4.70 -14.59 -24.27
CA PRO A 200 4.65 -13.37 -25.08
C PRO A 200 4.22 -12.11 -24.31
N ASP A 201 3.23 -12.24 -23.43
CA ASP A 201 2.66 -11.10 -22.68
C ASP A 201 3.70 -10.46 -21.75
N TYR A 202 4.46 -11.31 -21.04
CA TYR A 202 5.57 -10.87 -20.21
C TYR A 202 6.61 -10.09 -21.02
N ASN A 203 6.98 -10.61 -22.20
CA ASN A 203 7.98 -9.97 -23.07
C ASN A 203 7.51 -8.63 -23.63
N ILE A 204 6.24 -8.53 -24.04
CA ILE A 204 5.65 -7.28 -24.55
C ILE A 204 5.66 -6.22 -23.45
N PHE A 205 5.23 -6.58 -22.25
CA PHE A 205 5.19 -5.63 -21.16
C PHE A 205 6.58 -5.22 -20.68
N LYS A 206 7.53 -6.16 -20.63
CA LYS A 206 8.95 -5.85 -20.38
C LYS A 206 9.48 -4.83 -21.39
N LYS A 207 9.14 -4.96 -22.67
CA LYS A 207 9.50 -4.00 -23.72
C LYS A 207 8.86 -2.63 -23.48
N MET A 208 7.59 -2.60 -23.08
CA MET A 208 6.88 -1.36 -22.75
C MET A 208 7.54 -0.60 -21.59
N LEU A 209 7.94 -1.31 -20.52
CA LEU A 209 8.68 -0.73 -19.39
C LEU A 209 10.01 -0.11 -19.83
N PHE A 210 10.74 -0.83 -20.68
CA PHE A 210 12.02 -0.38 -21.20
C PHE A 210 11.86 0.90 -22.02
N GLU A 211 10.88 0.93 -22.92
CA GLU A 211 10.61 2.11 -23.75
C GLU A 211 10.19 3.32 -22.92
N ALA A 212 9.37 3.12 -21.88
CA ALA A 212 8.99 4.17 -20.95
C ALA A 212 10.22 4.75 -20.23
N ALA A 213 11.14 3.89 -19.76
CA ALA A 213 12.38 4.32 -19.11
C ALA A 213 13.28 5.15 -20.05
N VAL A 214 13.42 4.74 -21.31
CA VAL A 214 14.19 5.48 -22.32
C VAL A 214 13.59 6.85 -22.60
N ILE A 215 12.26 6.94 -22.69
CA ILE A 215 11.57 8.23 -22.90
C ILE A 215 11.84 9.19 -21.73
N VAL A 216 11.85 8.68 -20.50
CA VAL A 216 12.14 9.48 -19.31
C VAL A 216 13.58 9.98 -19.30
N ASP A 217 14.56 9.11 -19.56
CA ASP A 217 15.98 9.45 -19.57
C ASP A 217 16.33 10.47 -20.68
N ARG A 218 15.79 10.28 -21.90
CA ARG A 218 15.94 11.27 -22.99
C ARG A 218 15.37 12.63 -22.63
N ARG A 219 14.20 12.69 -21.99
CA ARG A 219 13.61 13.96 -21.56
C ARG A 219 14.45 14.66 -20.50
N ASN A 220 15.09 13.89 -19.62
CA ASN A 220 15.90 14.45 -18.55
C ASN A 220 17.29 14.91 -19.04
N SER A 221 17.93 14.15 -19.94
CA SER A 221 19.21 14.53 -20.57
C SER A 221 19.07 15.76 -21.47
N LEU A 222 17.92 15.93 -22.12
CA LEU A 222 17.60 17.16 -22.86
C LEU A 222 17.43 18.37 -21.93
N SER A 223 16.93 18.18 -20.70
CA SER A 223 16.85 19.26 -19.70
C SER A 223 18.18 19.56 -19.01
N SER A 224 19.06 18.57 -18.84
CA SER A 224 20.39 18.77 -18.23
C SER A 224 21.41 19.37 -19.18
N ASN A 225 21.19 19.35 -20.51
CA ASN A 225 21.99 20.10 -21.48
C ASN A 225 21.88 21.64 -21.38
N LYS A 226 21.14 22.17 -20.38
CA LYS A 226 21.22 23.57 -19.96
C LYS A 226 22.21 23.83 -18.81
N SER A 227 22.78 22.80 -18.19
CA SER A 227 23.87 22.93 -17.21
C SER A 227 24.99 21.96 -17.57
N GLY A 228 26.09 22.49 -18.09
CA GLY A 228 27.20 21.72 -18.66
C GLY A 228 27.99 20.91 -17.64
N ASP A 229 27.42 19.79 -17.16
CA ASP A 229 28.14 18.82 -16.36
C ASP A 229 27.99 17.42 -16.97
N LYS A 230 29.03 16.99 -17.68
CA LYS A 230 29.11 15.71 -18.38
C LYS A 230 29.56 14.62 -17.41
N THR A 231 28.63 14.09 -16.62
CA THR A 231 28.85 12.77 -16.00
C THR A 231 28.62 11.70 -17.06
N ASN A 232 29.71 11.00 -17.42
CA ASN A 232 29.77 9.95 -18.45
C ASN A 232 28.78 8.79 -18.17
N CYS A 233 27.54 8.91 -18.64
CA CYS A 233 26.66 7.78 -18.83
C CYS A 233 27.00 7.14 -20.18
N LYS A 234 27.84 6.09 -20.18
CA LYS A 234 28.02 5.27 -21.38
C LYS A 234 26.67 4.64 -21.74
N MET A 235 26.17 4.96 -22.93
CA MET A 235 25.06 4.23 -23.54
C MET A 235 25.60 2.89 -24.02
N SER A 236 25.01 1.78 -23.57
CA SER A 236 25.23 0.48 -24.21
C SER A 236 24.46 0.44 -25.53
N ASP A 237 24.87 -0.43 -26.45
CA ASP A 237 24.50 -0.50 -27.88
C ASP A 237 22.99 -0.68 -28.21
N GLY A 238 22.10 -0.51 -27.22
CA GLY A 238 20.65 -0.42 -27.38
C GLY A 238 20.05 0.95 -27.03
N GLY A 239 20.87 1.99 -26.81
CA GLY A 239 20.39 3.36 -26.54
C GLY A 239 19.80 3.56 -25.14
N VAL A 240 20.18 2.70 -24.18
CA VAL A 240 19.72 2.75 -22.79
C VAL A 240 20.92 2.94 -21.88
N PRO A 241 20.86 3.88 -20.92
CA PRO A 241 21.92 4.03 -19.95
C PRO A 241 22.17 2.72 -19.20
N ASP A 242 23.44 2.37 -19.05
CA ASP A 242 23.89 1.10 -18.49
C ASP A 242 23.32 0.82 -17.08
N TYR A 243 23.03 1.88 -16.31
CA TYR A 243 22.39 1.76 -15.00
C TYR A 243 20.93 1.30 -15.11
N ILE A 244 20.15 1.77 -16.10
CA ILE A 244 18.78 1.30 -16.32
C ILE A 244 18.79 -0.17 -16.79
N TYR A 245 19.77 -0.53 -17.62
CA TYR A 245 19.93 -1.88 -18.16
C TYR A 245 20.29 -2.91 -17.09
N ARG A 246 21.29 -2.61 -16.24
CA ARG A 246 21.74 -3.49 -15.13
C ARG A 246 20.67 -3.75 -14.08
N HIS A 247 19.69 -2.86 -13.93
CA HIS A 247 18.64 -2.99 -12.91
C HIS A 247 17.38 -3.71 -13.42
N LEU A 248 17.24 -3.88 -14.73
CA LEU A 248 16.11 -4.56 -15.38
C LEU A 248 16.41 -6.03 -15.74
N MET A 249 17.68 -6.40 -15.76
CA MET A 249 18.16 -7.75 -15.96
C MET A 249 19.02 -8.10 -14.72
N PRO A 250 18.41 -8.48 -13.58
CA PRO A 250 19.21 -9.17 -12.58
C PRO A 250 19.72 -10.44 -13.26
N ASP A 251 21.03 -10.60 -13.31
CA ASP A 251 21.70 -11.81 -13.78
C ASP A 251 20.96 -13.02 -13.19
N ASN A 252 20.23 -13.75 -14.06
CA ASN A 252 19.57 -15.06 -13.89
C ASN A 252 18.25 -15.15 -14.69
N CYS A 253 18.37 -15.26 -16.00
CA CYS A 253 17.48 -16.13 -16.79
C CYS A 253 18.40 -17.06 -17.58
N HIS A 254 18.46 -18.33 -17.16
CA HIS A 254 19.10 -19.41 -17.90
C HIS A 254 18.31 -19.75 -19.16
#